data_AF-A0A967HIV5-F1
#
_entry.id   AF-A0A967HIV5-F1
#
_cell.length_a   1.000
_cell.length_b   1.000
_cell.length_c   1.000
_cell.angle_alpha   90.00
_cell.angle_beta   90.00
_cell.angle_gamma   90.00
#
_symmetry.space_group_name_H-M   'P 1'
#
loop_
_entity.id
_entity.type
_entity.pdbx_description
1 polymer ?
#
loop_
_entity_poly.entity_id
_entity_poly.type
_entity_poly.pdbx_seq_one_letter_code
_entity_poly.pdbx_strand_id
1 'polypeptide(L)' 'PVAVLDTGINYAHADLAANMWDGAPSHGRDFVGDANDDDPIPSGGTSHGTHVAGTIAAVG' A
#
# COMPACT_ATOMS: atom_id res chain seq x y z
N PRO A 1 4.33 -11.73 6.80
CA PRO A 1 3.94 -10.68 5.83
C PRO A 1 2.50 -10.92 5.37
N VAL A 2 1.71 -9.86 5.19
CA VAL A 2 0.33 -9.90 4.68
C VAL A 2 0.25 -8.94 3.49
N ALA A 3 -0.31 -9.38 2.37
CA ALA A 3 -0.57 -8.53 1.21
C ALA A 3 -2.05 -8.16 1.15
N VAL A 4 -2.33 -6.88 0.91
CA VAL A 4 -3.68 -6.33 0.77
C VAL A 4 -3.92 -6.04 -0.71
N LEU A 5 -4.87 -6.75 -1.31
CA LEU A 5 -5.29 -6.52 -2.71
C LEU A 5 -6.47 -5.54 -2.70
N ASP A 6 -6.21 -4.28 -2.99
CA ASP A 6 -7.16 -3.19 -2.83
C ASP A 6 -6.77 -1.99 -3.72
N THR A 7 -7.24 -0.77 -3.42
CA THR A 7 -6.98 0.46 -4.18
C THR A 7 -5.57 1.05 -3.97
N GLY A 8 -4.57 0.21 -3.74
CA GLY A 8 -3.23 0.64 -3.32
C GLY A 8 -3.12 0.94 -1.82
N ILE A 9 -1.93 1.37 -1.41
CA ILE A 9 -1.58 1.63 -0.01
C ILE A 9 -0.65 2.84 0.09
N ASN A 10 -0.99 3.79 0.96
CA ASN A 10 -0.06 4.87 1.30
C ASN A 10 1.05 4.30 2.20
N TYR A 11 2.09 3.75 1.58
CA TYR A 11 3.24 3.17 2.26
C TYR A 11 4.09 4.21 3.02
N ALA A 12 3.87 5.51 2.79
CA ALA A 12 4.49 6.61 3.52
C ALA A 12 3.65 7.13 4.70
N HIS A 13 2.47 6.55 4.97
CA HIS A 13 1.67 6.92 6.14
C HIS A 13 2.46 6.64 7.43
N ALA A 14 2.51 7.61 8.35
CA ALA A 14 3.32 7.51 9.57
C ALA A 14 3.00 6.23 10.38
N ASP A 15 1.72 5.87 10.43
CA ASP A 15 1.26 4.67 11.14
C ASP A 15 1.49 3.36 10.37
N LEU A 16 1.99 3.38 9.14
CA LEU A 16 2.21 2.16 8.33
C LEU A 16 3.66 1.96 7.89
N ALA A 17 4.41 3.03 7.68
CA ALA A 17 5.74 3.00 7.06
C ALA A 17 6.71 2.00 7.71
N ALA A 18 6.65 1.85 9.04
CA ALA A 18 7.50 0.91 9.79
C ALA A 18 7.17 -0.58 9.54
N ASN A 19 5.94 -0.88 9.11
CA ASN A 19 5.44 -2.24 8.89
C ASN A 19 5.29 -2.58 7.39
N MET A 20 5.68 -1.66 6.49
CA MET A 20 5.62 -1.90 5.06
C MET A 20 6.69 -2.88 4.60
N TRP A 21 6.33 -3.69 3.60
CA TRP A 21 7.27 -4.60 2.93
C TRP A 21 8.34 -3.83 2.16
N ASP A 22 9.62 -4.15 2.37
CA ASP A 22 10.79 -3.50 1.76
C ASP A 22 11.55 -4.40 0.76
N GLY A 23 10.97 -5.55 0.37
CA GLY A 23 11.54 -6.44 -0.65
C GLY A 23 11.32 -5.93 -2.07
N ALA A 24 11.56 -6.78 -3.07
CA ALA A 24 11.34 -6.45 -4.49
C ALA A 24 10.02 -7.06 -4.99
N PRO A 25 9.08 -6.28 -5.56
CA PRO A 25 9.07 -4.81 -5.65
C PRO A 25 8.79 -4.12 -4.30
N SER A 26 9.33 -2.91 -4.11
CA SER A 26 9.20 -2.17 -2.84
C SER A 26 7.74 -1.82 -2.58
N HIS A 27 7.22 -2.22 -1.42
CA HIS A 27 5.87 -1.89 -0.94
C HIS A 27 4.70 -2.52 -1.70
N GLY A 28 4.90 -3.10 -2.88
CA GLY A 28 3.88 -3.84 -3.62
C GLY A 28 3.96 -3.61 -5.13
N ARG A 29 2.87 -3.91 -5.82
CA ARG A 29 2.75 -3.76 -7.27
C ARG A 29 1.37 -3.21 -7.62
N ASP A 30 1.32 -2.20 -8.47
CA ASP A 30 0.10 -1.67 -9.05
C ASP A 30 -0.19 -2.37 -10.39
N PHE A 31 -1.41 -2.85 -10.55
CA PHE A 31 -1.88 -3.52 -11.77
C PHE A 31 -2.92 -2.67 -12.53
N VAL A 32 -3.28 -1.50 -11.99
CA VAL A 32 -4.37 -0.67 -12.51
C VAL A 32 -3.84 0.30 -13.56
N GLY A 33 -4.60 0.48 -14.64
CA GLY A 33 -4.32 1.47 -15.68
C GLY A 33 -3.11 1.13 -16.56
N ASP A 34 -2.57 2.15 -17.23
CA ASP A 34 -1.49 2.00 -18.22
C ASP A 34 -0.10 1.90 -17.57
N ALA A 35 0.02 2.19 -16.27
CA ALA A 35 1.29 2.20 -15.55
C ALA A 35 1.77 0.77 -15.24
N ASN A 36 0.88 -0.08 -14.68
CA ASN A 36 1.18 -1.46 -14.27
C ASN A 36 2.62 -1.62 -13.74
N ASP A 37 2.93 -0.86 -12.68
CA ASP A 37 4.28 -0.63 -12.17
C ASP A 37 4.41 -1.08 -10.72
N ASP A 38 5.58 -0.80 -10.14
CA ASP A 38 5.95 -1.19 -8.78
C ASP A 38 5.63 -0.09 -7.75
N ASP A 39 4.79 0.90 -8.08
CA ASP A 39 4.38 1.98 -7.17
C ASP A 39 2.89 1.85 -6.78
N PRO A 40 2.57 1.14 -5.67
CA PRO A 40 1.18 0.93 -5.25
C PRO A 40 0.57 2.14 -4.53
N ILE A 41 1.09 3.36 -4.74
CA ILE A 41 0.57 4.56 -4.07
C ILE A 41 -0.84 4.91 -4.59
N PRO A 42 -1.84 5.10 -3.71
CA PRO A 42 -3.20 5.39 -4.13
C PRO A 42 -3.28 6.73 -4.88
N SER A 43 -4.01 6.74 -6.00
CA SER A 43 -4.33 7.93 -6.77
C SER A 43 -5.83 8.17 -6.83
N GLY A 44 -6.26 9.32 -7.39
CA GLY A 44 -7.68 9.62 -7.62
C GLY A 44 -8.54 9.76 -6.36
N GLY A 45 -7.94 9.99 -5.19
CA GLY A 45 -8.65 10.10 -3.91
C GLY A 45 -9.05 8.75 -3.30
N THR A 46 -8.55 7.63 -3.81
CA THR A 46 -8.78 6.31 -3.22
C THR A 46 -7.96 6.17 -1.93
N SER A 47 -8.54 5.50 -0.92
CA SER A 47 -7.91 5.31 0.40
C SER A 47 -8.32 4.01 1.10
N HIS A 48 -9.14 3.19 0.45
CA HIS A 48 -9.71 1.99 1.04
C HIS A 48 -8.61 0.99 1.47
N GLY A 49 -7.63 0.74 0.59
CA GLY A 49 -6.51 -0.13 0.91
C GLY A 49 -5.63 0.36 2.07
N THR A 50 -5.38 1.67 2.16
CA THR A 50 -4.67 2.27 3.32
C THR A 50 -5.44 2.07 4.62
N HIS A 51 -6.76 2.27 4.63
CA HIS A 51 -7.59 2.06 5.82
C HIS A 51 -7.64 0.58 6.24
N VAL A 52 -7.79 -0.32 5.28
CA VAL A 52 -7.74 -1.77 5.51
C VAL A 52 -6.38 -2.16 6.09
N ALA A 53 -5.28 -1.68 5.51
CA ALA A 53 -3.94 -1.94 6.02
C ALA A 53 -3.71 -1.38 7.44
N GLY A 54 -4.26 -0.19 7.74
CA GLY A 54 -4.24 0.38 9.09
C GLY A 54 -4.90 -0.52 10.13
N THR A 55 -5.99 -1.18 9.77
CA THR A 55 -6.67 -2.15 10.66
C THR A 55 -5.80 -3.38 10.94
N ILE A 56 -4.96 -3.77 9.98
CA ILE A 56 -4.13 -4.97 10.06
C ILE A 56 -2.80 -4.69 10.79
N ALA A 57 -2.16 -3.56 10.48
CA ALA A 57 -0.74 -3.35 10.78
C ALA A 57 -0.38 -1.89 11.08
N ALA A 58 -1.31 -1.06 11.57
CA ALA A 58 -0.92 0.23 12.11
C ALA A 58 0.06 0.07 13.29
N VAL A 59 1.08 0.92 13.37
CA VAL A 59 1.93 1.05 14.57
C VAL A 59 1.15 1.76 15.67
N GLY A 60 1.34 1.32 16.92
CA GLY A 60 0.68 1.87 18.12
C GLY A 60 1.64 2.55 19.07
#